data_AF-A0A6V7IHE9-F1
#
_entry.id   AF-A0A6V7IHE9-F1
#
_cell.length_a   1.000
_cell.length_b   1.000
_cell.length_c   1.000
_cell.angle_alpha   90.00
_cell.angle_beta   90.00
_cell.angle_gamma   90.00
#
_symmetry.space_group_name_H-M   'P 1'
#
loop_
_entity.id
_entity.type
_entity.pdbx_description
1 polymer ?
#
loop_
_entity_poly.entity_id
_entity_poly.type
_entity_poly.pdbx_seq_one_letter_code
_entity_poly.pdbx_strand_id
1 'polypeptide(L)'
;YPHRMRFKAFNARYRLIAPFKQLRRAEEQAVEDTKLILQNAQQVKSKFGASTSWALGKRHIFLSEGIRQQLENLRSETRRKAATAIQ
;
A
#
# COMPACT_ATOMS: atom_id res chain seq x y z
N TYR A 1 15.20 -2.94 7.20
CA TYR A 1 13.94 -3.16 6.44
C TYR A 1 14.00 -4.53 5.77
N PRO A 2 13.41 -5.58 6.37
CA PRO A 2 13.47 -6.94 5.82
C PRO A 2 12.65 -7.11 4.54
N HIS A 3 11.66 -6.23 4.31
CA HIS A 3 10.79 -6.29 3.13
C HIS A 3 11.20 -5.24 2.11
N ARG A 4 11.52 -5.68 0.90
CA ARG A 4 11.84 -4.81 -0.25
C ARG A 4 10.94 -5.17 -1.43
N MET A 5 10.29 -4.19 -2.02
CA MET A 5 9.47 -4.38 -3.21
C MET A 5 9.81 -3.34 -4.28
N ARG A 6 9.76 -3.73 -5.55
CA ARG A 6 9.73 -2.74 -6.64
C ARG A 6 8.44 -1.93 -6.56
N PHE A 7 8.47 -0.64 -6.89
CA PHE A 7 7.27 0.21 -6.85
C PHE A 7 6.10 -0.38 -7.65
N LYS A 8 6.34 -0.88 -8.87
CA LYS A 8 5.33 -1.59 -9.66
C LYS A 8 4.70 -2.78 -8.92
N ALA A 9 5.52 -3.61 -8.28
CA ALA A 9 5.04 -4.78 -7.53
C ALA A 9 4.23 -4.36 -6.29
N PHE A 10 4.68 -3.33 -5.59
CA PHE A 10 3.95 -2.75 -4.45
C PHE A 10 2.59 -2.21 -4.89
N ASN A 11 2.57 -1.35 -5.92
CA ASN A 11 1.33 -0.74 -6.43
C ASN A 11 0.35 -1.81 -6.89
N ALA A 12 0.80 -2.81 -7.67
CA ALA A 12 -0.07 -3.89 -8.12
C ALA A 12 -0.70 -4.67 -6.95
N ARG A 13 0.07 -4.93 -5.89
CA ARG A 13 -0.39 -5.67 -4.71
C ARG A 13 -1.43 -4.89 -3.90
N TYR A 14 -1.20 -3.59 -3.71
CA TYR A 14 -1.94 -2.73 -2.79
C TYR A 14 -2.87 -1.71 -3.47
N ARG A 15 -3.04 -1.74 -4.80
CA ARG A 15 -3.87 -0.79 -5.57
C ARG A 15 -5.31 -0.62 -5.06
N LEU A 16 -5.86 -1.62 -4.37
CA LEU A 16 -7.23 -1.56 -3.83
C LEU A 16 -7.35 -0.70 -2.56
N ILE A 17 -6.22 -0.33 -1.97
CA ILE A 17 -6.19 0.53 -0.78
C ILE A 17 -6.38 2.00 -1.16
N ALA A 18 -6.05 2.40 -2.39
CA ALA A 18 -6.25 3.75 -2.91
C ALA A 18 -7.40 3.81 -3.92
N PRO A 19 -8.07 4.97 -4.08
CA PRO A 19 -9.11 5.16 -5.09
C PRO A 19 -8.59 4.93 -6.50
N PHE A 20 -9.29 4.09 -7.28
CA PHE A 20 -8.86 3.72 -8.63
C PHE A 20 -8.64 4.92 -9.57
N LYS A 21 -9.50 5.95 -9.46
CA LYS A 21 -9.42 7.16 -10.30
C LYS A 21 -8.19 8.03 -10.01
N GLN A 22 -7.57 7.87 -8.83
CA GLN A 22 -6.38 8.65 -8.44
C GLN A 22 -5.07 7.92 -8.78
N LEU A 23 -5.11 6.61 -9.02
CA LEU A 23 -3.93 5.84 -9.42
C LEU A 23 -3.66 6.01 -10.92
N ARG A 24 -2.49 6.56 -11.23
CA ARG A 24 -2.08 6.85 -12.61
C ARG A 24 -1.63 5.60 -13.35
N ARG A 25 -1.07 4.61 -12.64
CA ARG A 25 -0.69 3.29 -13.17
C ARG A 25 0.33 3.31 -14.32
N ALA A 26 1.08 4.40 -14.43
CA ALA A 26 2.22 4.55 -15.34
C ALA A 26 3.55 4.26 -14.62
N GLU A 27 4.58 3.84 -15.35
CA GLU A 27 5.87 3.43 -14.76
C GLU A 27 6.61 4.60 -14.12
N GLU A 28 6.62 5.73 -14.81
CA GLU A 28 7.22 7.01 -14.41
C GLU A 28 6.58 7.53 -13.12
N GLN A 29 5.36 7.09 -12.84
CA GLN A 29 4.55 7.57 -11.73
C GLN A 29 4.39 6.56 -10.60
N ALA A 30 5.08 5.42 -10.68
CA ALA A 30 4.95 4.35 -9.71
C ALA A 30 5.29 4.81 -8.28
N VAL A 31 6.19 5.77 -8.12
CA VAL A 31 6.54 6.35 -6.81
C VAL A 31 5.37 7.14 -6.21
N GLU A 32 4.68 7.95 -7.02
CA GLU A 32 3.55 8.75 -6.55
C GLU A 32 2.34 7.87 -6.20
N ASP A 33 2.07 6.85 -7.03
CA ASP A 33 1.06 5.84 -6.71
C ASP A 33 1.41 5.09 -5.40
N THR A 34 2.70 4.78 -5.17
CA THR A 34 3.16 4.18 -3.90
C THR A 34 2.87 5.09 -2.71
N LYS A 35 3.19 6.39 -2.81
CA LYS A 35 2.91 7.38 -1.75
C LYS A 35 1.43 7.52 -1.49
N LEU A 36 0.61 7.60 -2.54
CA LEU A 36 -0.84 7.71 -2.43
C LEU A 36 -1.44 6.50 -1.72
N ILE A 37 -0.99 5.29 -2.04
CA ILE A 37 -1.43 4.06 -1.35
C ILE A 37 -1.08 4.12 0.14
N LEU A 38 0.13 4.53 0.49
CA LEU A 38 0.56 4.65 1.89
C LEU A 38 -0.26 5.72 2.64
N GLN A 39 -0.52 6.87 2.02
CA GLN A 39 -1.33 7.93 2.60
C GLN A 39 -2.77 7.46 2.85
N ASN A 40 -3.38 6.76 1.90
CA ASN A 40 -4.71 6.17 2.09
C ASN A 40 -4.69 5.12 3.21
N ALA A 41 -3.66 4.27 3.29
CA ALA A 41 -3.51 3.32 4.38
C ALA A 41 -3.45 4.02 5.75
N GLN A 42 -2.70 5.14 5.85
CA GLN A 42 -2.60 5.99 7.03
C GLN A 42 -3.93 6.61 7.46
N GLN A 43 -4.74 7.04 6.49
CA GLN A 43 -6.06 7.61 6.79
C GLN A 43 -7.05 6.55 7.29
N VAL A 44 -6.98 5.31 6.76
CA VAL A 44 -7.90 4.23 7.14
C VAL A 44 -7.56 3.61 8.50
N LYS A 45 -6.30 3.60 8.91
CA LYS A 45 -5.87 3.06 10.21
C LYS A 45 -5.08 4.14 10.97
N SER A 46 -5.60 4.69 12.07
CA SER A 46 -4.86 5.72 12.83
C SER A 46 -3.64 5.20 13.62
N LYS A 47 -3.33 3.89 13.59
CA LYS A 47 -2.28 3.25 14.40
C LYS A 47 -0.98 2.97 13.62
N PHE A 48 -0.44 3.97 12.95
CA PHE A 48 0.95 3.90 12.45
C PHE A 48 1.89 4.33 13.57
N GLY A 49 2.28 3.39 14.42
CA GLY A 49 3.22 3.61 15.53
C GLY A 49 4.69 3.49 15.10
N ALA A 50 5.62 3.55 16.07
CA ALA A 50 7.06 3.47 15.83
C ALA A 50 7.52 2.20 15.09
N SER A 51 6.76 1.11 15.14
CA SER A 51 7.05 -0.14 14.44
C SER A 51 6.64 -0.14 12.95
N THR A 52 6.01 0.93 12.46
CA THR A 52 5.48 1.06 11.10
C THR A 52 6.31 2.04 10.26
N SER A 53 7.61 1.76 10.09
CA SER A 53 8.50 2.59 9.28
C SER A 53 8.63 2.09 7.84
N TRP A 54 8.87 3.01 6.91
CA TRP A 54 9.20 2.72 5.52
C TRP A 54 10.18 3.73 4.96
N ALA A 55 10.86 3.35 3.88
CA ALA A 55 11.76 4.21 3.13
C ALA A 55 11.60 3.99 1.62
N LEU A 56 11.81 5.04 0.84
CA LEU A 56 11.84 4.99 -0.62
C LEU A 56 13.29 4.97 -1.10
N GLY A 57 13.63 4.02 -1.97
CA GLY A 57 14.88 4.00 -2.73
C GLY A 57 14.64 4.30 -4.21
N LYS A 58 15.68 4.16 -5.04
CA LYS A 58 15.61 4.52 -6.47
C LYS A 58 14.52 3.81 -7.28
N ARG A 59 14.28 2.52 -7.00
CA ARG A 59 13.26 1.69 -7.70
C ARG A 59 12.41 0.85 -6.76
N HIS A 60 12.62 1.01 -5.46
CA HIS A 60 12.09 0.10 -4.45
C HIS A 60 11.53 0.86 -3.26
N ILE A 61 10.51 0.30 -2.65
CA ILE A 61 10.09 0.63 -1.29
C ILE A 61 10.63 -0.41 -0.32
N PHE A 62 11.03 0.07 0.85
CA PHE A 62 11.50 -0.71 1.98
C PHE A 62 10.50 -0.58 3.11
N LEU A 63 10.08 -1.70 3.67
CA LEU A 63 9.01 -1.78 4.66
C LEU A 63 9.54 -2.47 5.92
N SER A 64 9.17 -1.95 7.10
CA SER A 64 9.27 -2.72 8.34
C SER A 64 8.26 -3.88 8.32
N GLU A 65 8.41 -4.85 9.23
CA GLU A 65 7.40 -5.91 9.38
C GLU A 65 6.03 -5.32 9.77
N GLY A 66 6.02 -4.35 10.68
CA GLY A 66 4.78 -3.74 11.18
C GLY A 66 3.94 -3.12 10.07
N ILE A 67 4.54 -2.28 9.21
CA ILE A 67 3.82 -1.67 8.09
C ILE A 67 3.36 -2.72 7.07
N ARG A 68 4.18 -3.73 6.80
CA ARG A 68 3.85 -4.82 5.85
C ARG A 68 2.62 -5.58 6.32
N GLN A 69 2.56 -5.96 7.59
CA GLN A 69 1.42 -6.68 8.15
C GLN A 69 0.14 -5.84 8.11
N GLN A 70 0.23 -4.53 8.41
CA GLN A 70 -0.93 -3.63 8.33
C GLN A 70 -1.48 -3.51 6.91
N LEU A 71 -0.59 -3.35 5.91
CA LEU A 71 -0.99 -3.29 4.51
C LEU A 71 -1.66 -4.60 4.04
N GLU A 72 -1.15 -5.77 4.46
CA GLU A 72 -1.77 -7.06 4.13
C GLU A 72 -3.14 -7.24 4.77
N ASN A 73 -3.29 -6.84 6.03
CA ASN A 73 -4.57 -6.89 6.72
C ASN A 73 -5.60 -5.99 6.03
N LEU A 74 -5.22 -4.74 5.72
CA LEU A 74 -6.09 -3.79 5.04
C LEU A 74 -6.50 -4.29 3.65
N ARG A 75 -5.54 -4.83 2.87
CA ARG A 75 -5.81 -5.43 1.56
C ARG A 75 -6.82 -6.60 1.66
N SER A 76 -6.68 -7.45 2.65
CA SER A 76 -7.58 -8.60 2.88
C SER A 76 -8.97 -8.13 3.31
N GLU A 77 -9.05 -7.14 4.21
CA GLU A 77 -10.30 -6.50 4.62
C GLU A 77 -11.05 -5.88 3.43
N THR A 78 -10.35 -5.11 2.57
CA THR A 78 -10.95 -4.48 1.39
C THR A 78 -11.50 -5.50 0.41
N ARG A 79 -10.75 -6.59 0.15
CA ARG A 79 -11.23 -7.67 -0.74
C ARG A 79 -12.45 -8.38 -0.18
N ARG A 80 -12.46 -8.67 1.12
CA ARG A 80 -13.61 -9.29 1.80
C ARG A 80 -14.85 -8.41 1.69
N LYS A 81 -14.73 -7.10 1.98
CA LYS A 81 -15.85 -6.14 1.86
C LYS A 81 -16.41 -6.07 0.44
N ALA A 82 -15.53 -6.07 -0.57
CA ALA A 82 -15.95 -6.09 -1.97
C ALA A 82 -16.66 -7.39 -2.36
N ALA A 83 -16.21 -8.54 -1.84
CA ALA A 83 -16.86 -9.82 -2.09
C ALA A 83 -18.24 -9.92 -1.43
N THR A 84 -18.39 -9.42 -0.19
CA THR A 84 -19.67 -9.42 0.52
C THR A 84 -20.69 -8.45 -0.06
N ALA A 85 -20.25 -7.42 -0.80
CA ALA A 85 -21.15 -6.47 -1.46
C ALA A 85 -21.80 -7.01 -2.74
N ILE A 86 -21.33 -8.16 -3.24
CA ILE A 86 -21.86 -8.83 -4.44
C ILE A 86 -22.86 -9.95 -4.05
N GLN A 87 -22.91 -10.34 -2.77
CA GLN A 87 -23.81 -11.37 -2.25
C GLN A 87 -25.24 -10.85 -2.11
#